data_AF-A0AAU8A1R5-F1
#
_entry.id   AF-A0AAU8A1R5-F1
#
_cell.length_a   1.000
_cell.length_b   1.000
_cell.length_c   1.000
_cell.angle_alpha   90.00
_cell.angle_beta   90.00
_cell.angle_gamma   90.00
#
_symmetry.space_group_name_H-M   'P 1'
#
loop_
_entity.id
_entity.type
_entity.pdbx_description
1 polymer ?
#
loop_
_entity_poly.entity_id
_entity_poly.type
_entity_poly.pdbx_seq_one_letter_code
_entity_poly.pdbx_strand_id
1 'polypeptide(L)' 'MKKDFEILLAVHVRGKWWRVDYINKAGIMEFETVEALDSHEAIILASNILYRRYTDPSKKLHKKKGRP' A
#
# COMPACT_ATOMS: atom_id res chain seq x y z
N MET A 1 -3.08 -2.24 18.49
CA MET A 1 -3.67 -2.73 17.23
C MET A 1 -2.54 -3.28 16.38
N LYS A 2 -2.55 -4.57 15.98
CA LYS A 2 -1.56 -5.08 15.02
C LYS A 2 -1.82 -4.39 13.69
N LYS A 3 -0.79 -3.78 13.08
CA LYS A 3 -0.89 -3.22 11.74
C LYS A 3 -0.83 -4.38 10.74
N ASP A 4 -1.73 -4.43 9.77
CA ASP A 4 -1.75 -5.45 8.70
C ASP A 4 -0.66 -5.22 7.64
N PHE A 5 0.16 -4.18 7.82
CA PHE A 5 1.30 -3.85 6.98
C PHE A 5 2.35 -3.02 7.75
N GLU A 6 3.58 -3.02 7.25
CA GLU A 6 4.69 -2.21 7.75
C GLU A 6 5.36 -1.48 6.58
N ILE A 7 5.38 -0.15 6.63
CA ILE A 7 6.09 0.66 5.63
C ILE A 7 7.57 0.63 5.95
N LEU A 8 8.39 0.35 4.92
CA LEU A 8 9.84 0.27 5.03
C LEU A 8 10.53 1.53 4.56
N LEU A 9 10.19 1.98 3.34
CA LEU A 9 10.93 3.03 2.67
C LEU A 9 10.03 3.78 1.68
N ALA A 10 10.25 5.09 1.56
CA ALA A 10 9.73 5.91 0.47
C ALA A 10 10.90 6.38 -0.40
N VAL A 11 10.90 6.01 -1.67
CA VAL A 11 11.94 6.35 -2.65
C VAL A 11 11.35 7.32 -3.68
N HIS A 12 12.03 8.44 -3.88
CA HIS A 12 11.70 9.35 -4.96
C HIS A 12 12.03 8.71 -6.30
N VAL A 13 11.08 8.70 -7.23
CA VAL A 13 11.26 8.11 -8.56
C VAL A 13 11.55 9.20 -9.58
N ARG A 14 10.56 10.07 -9.83
CA ARG A 14 10.66 11.19 -10.78
C ARG A 14 9.55 12.21 -10.57
N GLY A 15 9.87 13.50 -10.64
CA GLY A 15 8.87 14.56 -10.51
C GLY A 15 8.20 14.48 -9.13
N LYS A 16 6.88 14.32 -9.09
CA LYS A 16 6.14 14.09 -7.84
C LYS A 16 5.86 12.62 -7.55
N TRP A 17 6.43 11.68 -8.30
CA TRP A 17 6.18 10.25 -8.11
C TRP A 17 7.11 9.63 -7.08
N TRP A 18 6.52 8.92 -6.12
CA TRP A 18 7.18 8.19 -5.06
C TRP A 18 6.76 6.73 -5.08
N ARG A 19 7.73 5.85 -4.84
CA ARG A 19 7.50 4.43 -4.56
C ARG A 19 7.59 4.23 -3.05
N VAL A 20 6.58 3.60 -2.46
CA VAL A 20 6.55 3.27 -1.04
C VAL A 20 6.53 1.76 -0.87
N ASP A 21 7.65 1.20 -0.43
CA ASP A 21 7.79 -0.23 -0.16
C ASP A 21 7.22 -0.58 1.22
N TYR A 22 6.50 -1.70 1.30
CA TYR A 22 5.91 -2.18 2.55
C TYR A 22 5.87 -3.71 2.60
N ILE A 23 5.82 -4.26 3.81
CA ILE A 23 5.57 -5.68 4.06
C ILE A 23 4.08 -5.83 4.39
N ASN A 24 3.38 -6.71 3.69
CA ASN A 24 1.99 -7.02 3.98
C ASN A 24 1.84 -8.02 5.16
N LYS A 25 0.62 -8.27 5.61
CA LYS A 25 0.34 -9.24 6.70
C LYS A 25 0.84 -10.67 6.46
N ALA A 26 1.10 -11.05 5.21
CA ALA A 26 1.64 -12.35 4.84
C ALA A 26 3.18 -12.37 4.82
N GLY A 27 3.84 -11.27 5.19
CA GLY A 27 5.29 -11.14 5.15
C GLY A 27 5.85 -10.89 3.75
N ILE A 28 5.00 -10.60 2.76
CA ILE A 28 5.42 -10.37 1.37
C ILE A 28 5.68 -8.88 1.18
N MET A 29 6.81 -8.57 0.54
CA MET A 29 7.16 -7.21 0.16
C MET A 29 6.37 -6.78 -1.09
N GLU A 30 5.65 -5.68 -0.98
CA GLU A 30 4.89 -5.04 -2.04
C GLU A 30 5.22 -3.54 -2.07
N PHE A 31 4.69 -2.82 -3.06
CA PHE A 31 4.88 -1.37 -3.13
C PHE A 31 3.62 -0.66 -3.62
N GLU A 32 3.43 0.58 -3.18
CA GLU A 32 2.49 1.51 -3.77
C GLU A 32 3.26 2.61 -4.50
N THR A 33 2.68 3.13 -5.58
CA THR A 33 3.19 4.30 -6.28
C THR A 33 2.21 5.44 -6.05
N VAL A 34 2.68 6.56 -5.50
CA VAL A 34 1.85 7.73 -5.17
C VAL A 34 2.47 9.01 -5.69
N GLU A 35 1.63 10.00 -5.99
CA GLU A 35 2.08 11.35 -6.25
C GLU A 35 2.12 12.14 -4.94
N ALA A 36 3.27 12.74 -4.60
CA ALA A 36 3.51 13.49 -3.37
C ALA A 36 4.64 14.52 -3.55
N LEU A 37 4.61 15.58 -2.73
CA LEU A 37 5.61 16.64 -2.69
C LEU A 37 6.89 16.20 -1.96
N ASP A 38 6.76 15.35 -0.95
CA ASP A 38 7.87 14.82 -0.17
C ASP A 38 7.63 13.37 0.30
N SER A 39 8.67 12.79 0.92
CA SER A 39 8.62 11.42 1.43
C SER A 39 7.58 11.21 2.55
N HIS A 40 7.29 12.24 3.35
CA HIS A 40 6.36 12.14 4.45
C HIS A 40 4.92 12.06 3.94
N GLU A 41 4.57 12.92 2.98
CA GLU A 41 3.29 12.89 2.29
C GLU A 41 3.11 11.56 1.54
N ALA A 42 4.16 11.04 0.88
CA ALA A 42 4.11 9.74 0.21
C ALA A 42 3.75 8.61 1.20
N ILE A 43 4.38 8.60 2.38
CA ILE A 43 4.10 7.60 3.43
C ILE A 43 2.66 7.72 3.95
N ILE A 44 2.14 8.94 4.14
CA ILE A 44 0.76 9.15 4.60
C ILE A 44 -0.24 8.66 3.54
N LEU A 45 -0.04 9.01 2.27
CA LEU A 45 -0.91 8.60 1.18
C LEU A 45 -0.91 7.08 1.02
N ALA A 46 0.27 6.46 0.99
CA ALA A 46 0.39 5.00 0.93
C ALA A 46 -0.28 4.33 2.16
N SER A 47 -0.04 4.86 3.37
CA SER A 47 -0.69 4.34 4.58
C SER A 47 -2.21 4.38 4.50
N ASN A 48 -2.80 5.45 3.96
CA ASN A 48 -4.24 5.58 3.78
C ASN A 48 -4.80 4.61 2.74
N ILE A 49 -4.08 4.38 1.63
CA ILE A 49 -4.43 3.38 0.61
C ILE A 49 -4.43 1.98 1.25
N LEU A 50 -3.36 1.64 1.97
CA LEU A 50 -3.19 0.34 2.60
C LEU A 50 -4.22 0.13 3.72
N TYR A 51 -4.44 1.13 4.57
CA TYR A 51 -5.47 1.06 5.61
C TYR A 51 -6.82 0.72 5.01
N ARG A 52 -7.27 1.45 3.97
CA ARG A 52 -8.53 1.14 3.27
C ARG A 52 -8.54 -0.28 2.69
N ARG A 53 -7.42 -0.76 2.15
CA ARG A 53 -7.31 -2.12 1.59
C ARG A 53 -7.49 -3.21 2.64
N TYR A 54 -6.97 -3.01 3.85
CA TYR A 54 -7.02 -4.01 4.92
C TYR A 54 -8.24 -3.87 5.82
N THR A 55 -8.79 -2.67 6.00
CA THR A 55 -9.97 -2.45 6.84
C THR A 55 -11.30 -2.56 6.10
N ASP A 56 -11.30 -2.54 4.76
CA ASP A 56 -12.51 -2.73 3.97
C ASP A 56 -12.72 -4.22 3.64
N PRO A 57 -13.63 -4.93 4.34
CA PRO A 57 -13.92 -6.33 4.05
C PRO A 57 -14.56 -6.53 2.66
N SER A 58 -15.12 -5.49 2.03
CA SER A 58 -15.71 -5.56 0.69
C SER A 58 -14.66 -5.60 -0.43
N LYS A 59 -13.44 -5.11 -0.13
CA LYS A 59 -12.27 -5.16 -1.03
C LYS A 59 -11.34 -6.33 -0.77
N LYS A 60 -11.77 -7.35 0.00
CA LYS A 60 -11.17 -8.69 -0.10
C LYS A 60 -11.28 -9.12 -1.56
N LEU A 61 -10.17 -8.89 -2.28
CA LEU A 61 -9.79 -9.40 -3.59
C LEU A 61 -10.88 -10.29 -4.16
N HIS A 62 -11.53 -9.83 -5.25
CA HIS A 62 -12.32 -10.63 -6.17
C HIS A 62 -11.97 -12.10 -5.97
N LYS A 63 -12.75 -12.82 -5.14
CA LYS A 63 -12.70 -14.28 -5.13
C LYS A 63 -12.89 -14.62 -6.60
N LYS A 64 -11.84 -15.17 -7.21
CA LYS A 64 -11.83 -15.73 -8.56
C LYS A 64 -13.24 -16.30 -8.78
N LYS A 65 -14.07 -15.64 -9.59
CA LYS A 65 -15.35 -16.23 -9.99
C LYS A 65 -14.92 -17.53 -10.64
N GLY A 66 -15.23 -18.66 -9.99
CA GLY A 66 -15.08 -19.96 -10.60
C GLY A 66 -15.72 -19.86 -11.98
N ARG A 67 -14.94 -20.18 -13.01
CA ARG A 67 -15.57 -20.55 -14.27
C ARG A 67 -16.04 -22.00 -14.09
N PRO A 68 -17.27 -22.31 -14.53
CA PRO A 68 -17.80 -23.67 -14.53
C PRO A 68 -16.95 -24.60 -15.39
#